data_AF-A0A534CLA3-F1
#
_entry.id   AF-A0A534CLA3-F1
#
_cell.length_a   1.000
_cell.length_b   1.000
_cell.length_c   1.000
_cell.angle_alpha   90.00
_cell.angle_beta   90.00
_cell.angle_gamma   90.00
#
_symmetry.space_group_name_H-M   'P 1'
#
loop_
_entity.id
_entity.type
_entity.pdbx_description
1 polymer ?
#
loop_
_entity_poly.entity_id
_entity_poly.type
_entity_poly.pdbx_seq_one_letter_code
_entity_poly.pdbx_strand_id
1 'polypeptide(L)'
;MTNPASVEHARLSTDGERWKAWGPYLSERQWGTVREDYSPHGNAWEYFPHDHARSRAYRWGEDGIAGFSDREQRLCFALALWNGRDPILKERLFGLTNGEGNHGEDVKELYYYLDATPTHSYLKMLYKYPQAEYPYGRLLEENRRRGIGQPEFELVDSGLFE
;
A
#
# COMPACT_ATOMS: atom_id res chain seq x y z
N MET A 1 36.80 -6.11 19.98
CA MET A 1 36.77 -4.73 19.46
C MET A 1 35.36 -4.22 19.67
N THR A 2 35.16 -3.21 20.50
CA THR A 2 33.86 -2.54 20.66
C THR A 2 33.60 -1.70 19.42
N ASN A 3 32.54 -2.02 18.67
CA ASN A 3 32.13 -1.24 17.51
C ASN A 3 31.79 0.18 17.99
N PRO A 4 32.35 1.25 17.41
CA PRO A 4 32.00 2.60 17.83
C PRO A 4 30.50 2.85 17.66
N ALA A 5 29.87 3.45 18.66
CA ALA A 5 28.45 3.77 18.63
C ALA A 5 28.15 4.69 17.44
N SER A 6 27.28 4.25 16.53
CA SER A 6 26.86 5.06 15.38
C SER A 6 25.93 6.20 15.82
N VAL A 7 25.68 7.17 14.93
CA VAL A 7 24.68 8.23 15.14
C VAL A 7 23.31 7.65 15.52
N GLU A 8 22.96 6.50 14.94
CA GLU A 8 21.71 5.82 15.25
C GLU A 8 21.68 5.23 16.67
N HIS A 9 22.79 4.69 17.16
CA HIS A 9 22.91 4.27 18.56
C HIS A 9 22.74 5.45 19.53
N ALA A 10 23.23 6.63 19.14
CA ALA A 10 22.98 7.86 19.91
C ALA A 10 21.48 8.19 19.92
N ARG A 11 20.80 8.24 18.77
CA ARG A 11 19.34 8.51 18.71
C ARG A 11 18.51 7.55 19.55
N LEU A 12 18.86 6.26 19.52
CA LEU A 12 18.19 5.22 20.32
C LEU A 12 18.38 5.41 21.83
N SER A 13 19.47 6.04 22.26
CA SER A 13 19.79 6.25 23.68
C SER A 13 19.34 7.61 24.23
N THR A 14 19.14 8.61 23.38
CA THR A 14 18.96 10.01 23.81
C THR A 14 17.54 10.43 24.19
N ASP A 15 16.47 9.73 23.79
CA ASP A 15 15.12 10.32 23.88
C ASP A 15 13.97 9.34 24.23
N GLY A 16 14.28 8.20 24.88
CA GLY A 16 13.28 7.20 25.26
C GLY A 16 12.53 6.62 24.05
N GLU A 17 11.19 6.61 24.09
CA GLU A 17 10.34 6.17 22.96
C GLU A 17 9.90 7.31 22.02
N ARG A 18 10.45 8.53 22.13
CA ARG A 18 9.99 9.67 21.32
C ARG A 18 10.24 9.51 19.81
N TRP A 19 11.24 8.73 19.42
CA TRP A 19 11.46 8.36 18.01
C TRP A 19 10.31 7.51 17.44
N LYS A 20 9.46 6.91 18.29
CA LYS A 20 8.23 6.24 17.87
C LYS A 20 7.07 7.21 17.65
N ALA A 21 7.24 8.51 17.91
CA ALA A 21 6.15 9.46 17.80
C ALA A 21 5.67 9.62 16.35
N TRP A 22 6.56 9.45 15.38
CA TRP A 22 6.30 9.58 13.96
C TRP A 22 7.02 8.48 13.18
N GLY A 23 6.35 7.88 12.22
CA GLY A 23 6.91 6.76 11.47
C GLY A 23 6.01 6.29 10.34
N PRO A 24 6.43 5.24 9.62
CA PRO A 24 5.66 4.62 8.55
C PRO A 24 4.59 3.70 9.14
N TYR A 25 3.68 4.25 9.95
CA TYR A 25 2.61 3.49 10.60
C TYR A 25 1.33 3.43 9.78
N LEU A 26 1.29 4.17 8.66
CA LEU A 26 0.18 4.20 7.72
C LEU A 26 0.26 2.99 6.79
N SER A 27 -0.86 2.30 6.61
CA SER A 27 -0.96 1.17 5.66
C SER A 27 -0.91 1.68 4.23
N GLU A 28 -0.43 0.89 3.28
CA GLU A 28 -0.57 1.20 1.85
C GLU A 28 -1.93 0.77 1.26
N ARG A 29 -2.71 -0.01 2.03
CA ARG A 29 -4.03 -0.56 1.66
C ARG A 29 -4.95 -0.71 2.87
N GLN A 30 -6.16 -0.15 2.81
CA GLN A 30 -7.16 -0.25 3.90
C GLN A 30 -8.56 -0.67 3.41
N TRP A 31 -8.78 -0.77 2.10
CA TRP A 31 -9.99 -1.34 1.52
C TRP A 31 -10.06 -2.87 1.68
N GLY A 32 -11.24 -3.48 1.62
CA GLY A 32 -11.41 -4.93 1.75
C GLY A 32 -11.00 -5.50 3.11
N THR A 33 -11.10 -4.71 4.20
CA THR A 33 -10.70 -5.11 5.55
C THR A 33 -11.90 -5.34 6.47
N VAL A 34 -11.78 -6.29 7.40
CA VAL A 34 -12.83 -6.62 8.39
C VAL A 34 -13.21 -5.44 9.28
N ARG A 35 -12.33 -4.44 9.44
CA ARG A 35 -12.60 -3.26 10.27
C ARG A 35 -13.58 -2.30 9.59
N GLU A 36 -13.55 -2.23 8.26
CA GLU A 36 -14.44 -1.38 7.46
C GLU A 36 -15.67 -2.15 6.94
N ASP A 37 -15.89 -3.39 7.41
CA ASP A 37 -17.04 -4.19 7.02
C ASP A 37 -18.30 -3.80 7.81
N TYR A 38 -19.27 -3.26 7.09
CA TYR A 38 -20.61 -2.98 7.60
C TYR A 38 -21.69 -3.70 6.77
N SER A 39 -21.30 -4.75 6.06
CA SER A 39 -22.24 -5.58 5.31
C SER A 39 -23.13 -6.40 6.25
N PRO A 40 -24.36 -6.77 5.80
CA PRO A 40 -25.27 -7.56 6.62
C PRO A 40 -24.76 -8.97 7.00
N HIS A 41 -23.75 -9.50 6.29
CA HIS A 41 -23.33 -10.90 6.37
C HIS A 41 -21.83 -11.10 6.62
N GLY A 42 -21.04 -10.04 6.86
CA GLY A 42 -19.62 -10.17 7.14
C GLY A 42 -18.76 -10.42 5.88
N ASN A 43 -19.07 -9.75 4.77
CA ASN A 43 -18.34 -9.81 3.51
C ASN A 43 -17.47 -8.57 3.30
N ALA A 44 -16.38 -8.48 4.07
CA ALA A 44 -15.44 -7.36 4.06
C ALA A 44 -14.83 -7.08 2.68
N TRP A 45 -14.49 -8.14 1.93
CA TRP A 45 -13.79 -8.05 0.66
C TRP A 45 -14.65 -7.41 -0.44
N GLU A 46 -15.94 -7.73 -0.50
CA GLU A 46 -16.84 -7.15 -1.52
C GLU A 46 -17.52 -5.86 -1.04
N TYR A 47 -17.74 -5.69 0.26
CA TYR A 47 -18.43 -4.51 0.80
C TYR A 47 -17.65 -3.22 0.60
N PHE A 48 -16.33 -3.27 0.72
CA PHE A 48 -15.47 -2.10 0.60
C PHE A 48 -14.38 -2.28 -0.47
N PRO A 49 -14.72 -2.20 -1.76
CA PRO A 49 -13.78 -2.37 -2.86
C PRO A 49 -12.84 -1.16 -3.01
N HIS A 50 -11.77 -1.34 -3.77
CA HIS A 50 -10.84 -0.27 -4.15
C HIS A 50 -11.54 0.98 -4.73
N ASP A 51 -12.65 0.81 -5.46
CA ASP A 51 -13.38 1.95 -6.04
C ASP A 51 -14.02 2.84 -4.97
N HIS A 52 -14.47 2.27 -3.84
CA HIS A 52 -14.97 3.06 -2.73
C HIS A 52 -13.83 3.70 -1.92
N ALA A 53 -12.68 3.05 -1.84
CA ALA A 53 -11.51 3.48 -1.07
C ALA A 53 -11.10 4.94 -1.38
N ARG A 54 -11.19 5.34 -2.66
CA ARG A 54 -10.81 6.69 -3.10
C ARG A 54 -11.83 7.80 -2.78
N SER A 55 -13.03 7.42 -2.38
CA SER A 55 -14.17 8.35 -2.27
C SER A 55 -14.87 8.27 -0.90
N ARG A 56 -14.30 7.52 0.05
CA ARG A 56 -14.91 7.27 1.36
C ARG A 56 -13.89 7.53 2.45
N ALA A 57 -14.28 8.33 3.45
CA ALA A 57 -13.53 8.45 4.68
C ALA A 57 -13.61 7.14 5.48
N TYR A 58 -12.46 6.65 5.94
CA TYR A 58 -12.37 5.43 6.73
C TYR A 58 -12.71 5.73 8.20
N ARG A 59 -13.13 4.71 8.94
CA ARG A 59 -13.48 4.84 10.36
C ARG A 59 -12.38 4.34 11.29
N TRP A 60 -11.60 3.35 10.85
CA TRP A 60 -10.68 2.61 11.71
C TRP A 60 -9.22 2.60 11.25
N GLY A 61 -8.88 3.43 10.26
CA GLY A 61 -7.52 3.56 9.75
C GLY A 61 -7.46 4.55 8.60
N GLU A 62 -6.31 4.61 7.95
CA GLU A 62 -6.06 5.39 6.74
C GLU A 62 -5.11 4.58 5.84
N ASP A 63 -5.06 4.89 4.54
CA ASP A 63 -4.05 4.34 3.64
C ASP A 63 -3.34 5.39 2.78
N GLY A 64 -2.13 5.05 2.33
CA GLY A 64 -1.40 5.87 1.38
C GLY A 64 -0.03 5.33 0.97
N ILE A 65 0.37 5.58 -0.28
CA ILE A 65 1.70 5.19 -0.79
C ILE A 65 2.79 5.95 -0.02
N ALA A 66 3.77 5.21 0.47
CA ALA A 66 4.86 5.73 1.30
C ALA A 66 4.34 6.54 2.50
N GLY A 67 3.27 6.03 3.11
CA GLY A 67 2.54 6.69 4.17
C GLY A 67 3.39 6.95 5.42
N PHE A 68 3.21 8.11 6.02
CA PHE A 68 3.88 8.54 7.24
C PHE A 68 2.87 9.21 8.17
N SER A 69 2.88 8.85 9.45
CA SER A 69 1.93 9.38 10.41
C SER A 69 2.53 9.52 11.79
N ASP A 70 1.83 10.25 12.67
CA ASP A 70 2.08 10.10 14.09
C ASP A 70 1.63 8.70 14.55
N ARG A 71 2.13 8.25 15.70
CA ARG A 71 1.86 6.90 16.24
C ARG A 71 0.39 6.60 16.52
N GLU A 72 -0.43 7.65 16.65
CA GLU A 72 -1.88 7.53 16.91
C GLU A 72 -2.70 7.76 15.63
N GLN A 73 -2.03 7.92 14.48
CA GLN A 73 -2.61 8.16 13.14
C GLN A 73 -3.62 9.32 13.13
N ARG A 74 -3.37 10.36 13.92
CA ARG A 74 -4.18 11.60 13.92
C ARG A 74 -3.84 12.47 12.72
N LEU A 75 -2.58 12.46 12.29
CA LEU A 75 -2.06 13.15 11.13
C LEU A 75 -1.37 12.13 10.23
N CYS A 76 -1.89 12.01 9.01
CA CYS A 76 -1.40 11.09 7.99
C CYS A 76 -0.93 11.88 6.77
N PHE A 77 0.24 11.51 6.26
CA PHE A 77 0.82 12.05 5.04
C PHE A 77 1.08 10.89 4.08
N ALA A 78 0.84 11.11 2.80
CA ALA A 78 1.11 10.13 1.75
C ALA A 78 1.42 10.84 0.43
N LEU A 79 2.00 10.09 -0.51
CA LEU A 79 2.18 10.56 -1.88
C LEU A 79 0.91 10.33 -2.70
N ALA A 80 0.48 11.36 -3.42
CA ALA A 80 -0.54 11.27 -4.46
C ALA A 80 0.05 11.74 -5.80
N LEU A 81 -0.01 10.88 -6.81
CA LEU A 81 0.59 11.12 -8.12
C LEU A 81 -0.46 11.08 -9.22
N TRP A 82 -0.23 11.83 -10.30
CA TRP A 82 -1.05 11.74 -11.52
C TRP A 82 -0.18 11.93 -12.75
N ASN A 83 -0.27 11.00 -13.69
CA ASN A 83 0.51 10.94 -14.93
C ASN A 83 -0.21 11.67 -16.08
N GLY A 84 -1.39 12.25 -15.81
CA GLY A 84 -2.23 12.92 -16.81
C GLY A 84 -3.06 11.97 -17.67
N ARG A 85 -2.92 10.65 -17.48
CA ARG A 85 -3.57 9.59 -18.28
C ARG A 85 -4.50 8.74 -17.44
N ASP A 86 -4.14 8.47 -16.19
CA ASP A 86 -4.94 7.67 -15.28
C ASP A 86 -6.29 8.35 -14.99
N PRO A 87 -7.37 7.57 -14.87
CA PRO A 87 -8.69 8.10 -14.52
C PRO A 87 -8.78 8.56 -13.06
N ILE A 88 -7.78 8.24 -12.23
CA ILE A 88 -7.75 8.52 -10.79
C ILE A 88 -6.34 8.91 -10.34
N LEU A 89 -6.24 9.54 -9.17
CA LEU A 89 -4.97 9.76 -8.50
C LEU A 89 -4.38 8.43 -8.01
N LYS A 90 -3.08 8.28 -8.18
CA LYS A 90 -2.30 7.19 -7.60
C LYS A 90 -1.86 7.58 -6.19
N GLU A 91 -2.71 7.25 -5.23
CA GLU A 91 -2.54 7.58 -3.81
C GLU A 91 -2.45 6.34 -2.91
N ARG A 92 -2.86 5.16 -3.41
CA ARG A 92 -2.81 3.86 -2.72
C ARG A 92 -2.43 2.74 -3.68
N LEU A 93 -1.95 1.63 -3.13
CA LEU A 93 -1.62 0.46 -3.93
C LEU A 93 -2.90 -0.25 -4.40
N PHE A 94 -2.95 -0.59 -5.68
CA PHE A 94 -4.01 -1.40 -6.27
C PHE A 94 -3.74 -2.88 -6.09
N GLY A 95 -4.81 -3.65 -5.92
CA GLY A 95 -4.73 -5.11 -5.80
C GLY A 95 -6.09 -5.74 -6.04
N LEU A 96 -6.09 -7.07 -6.00
CA LEU A 96 -7.24 -7.93 -6.17
C LEU A 96 -7.69 -8.45 -4.81
N THR A 97 -9.00 -8.57 -4.59
CA THR A 97 -9.54 -9.36 -3.48
C THR A 97 -9.41 -10.87 -3.75
N ASN A 98 -9.68 -11.68 -2.71
CA ASN A 98 -9.71 -13.15 -2.83
C ASN A 98 -10.59 -13.68 -3.97
N GLY A 99 -11.70 -13.02 -4.29
CA GLY A 99 -12.60 -13.44 -5.37
C GLY A 99 -12.18 -12.95 -6.76
N GLU A 100 -11.17 -12.08 -6.85
CA GLU A 100 -10.71 -11.46 -8.08
C GLU A 100 -9.42 -12.06 -8.62
N GLY A 101 -8.56 -12.59 -7.74
CA GLY A 101 -7.36 -13.34 -8.13
C GLY A 101 -7.62 -14.84 -8.26
N ASN A 102 -6.97 -15.47 -9.24
CA ASN A 102 -7.01 -16.93 -9.43
C ASN A 102 -6.27 -17.69 -8.30
N HIS A 103 -5.38 -17.01 -7.57
CA HIS A 103 -4.67 -17.54 -6.39
C HIS A 103 -4.95 -16.73 -5.10
N GLY A 104 -5.97 -15.86 -5.10
CA GLY A 104 -6.42 -15.10 -3.93
C GLY A 104 -6.11 -13.61 -4.00
N GLU A 105 -5.98 -12.97 -2.82
CA GLU A 105 -5.59 -11.57 -2.72
C GLU A 105 -4.19 -11.33 -3.28
N ASP A 106 -4.05 -10.32 -4.13
CA ASP A 106 -2.77 -10.02 -4.77
C ASP A 106 -2.59 -8.53 -5.09
N VAL A 107 -1.44 -7.97 -4.75
CA VAL A 107 -1.11 -6.56 -4.99
C VAL A 107 -0.50 -6.44 -6.38
N LYS A 108 -1.16 -5.69 -7.27
CA LYS A 108 -0.74 -5.59 -8.67
C LYS A 108 0.23 -4.44 -8.91
N GLU A 109 1.09 -4.13 -7.95
CA GLU A 109 2.00 -2.98 -7.98
C GLU A 109 3.46 -3.42 -7.83
N LEU A 110 4.40 -2.61 -8.33
CA LEU A 110 5.83 -2.85 -8.14
C LEU A 110 6.41 -1.83 -7.16
N TYR A 111 6.67 -2.27 -5.93
CA TYR A 111 7.22 -1.45 -4.87
C TYR A 111 8.18 -2.23 -3.96
N TYR A 112 9.13 -1.53 -3.35
CA TYR A 112 10.20 -2.12 -2.55
C TYR A 112 10.56 -1.19 -1.40
N TYR A 113 10.61 -1.72 -0.18
CA TYR A 113 11.29 -1.04 0.93
C TYR A 113 12.79 -1.33 0.81
N LEU A 114 13.57 -0.28 0.63
CA LEU A 114 15.00 -0.40 0.33
C LEU A 114 15.87 -0.25 1.56
N ASP A 115 15.48 0.63 2.50
CA ASP A 115 16.24 0.88 3.73
C ASP A 115 15.37 1.59 4.77
N ALA A 116 15.70 1.39 6.05
CA ALA A 116 15.08 2.07 7.17
C ALA A 116 15.98 2.03 8.42
N THR A 117 16.12 3.17 9.08
CA THR A 117 16.70 3.21 10.44
C THR A 117 15.65 2.89 11.50
N PRO A 118 15.98 2.23 12.62
CA PRO A 118 15.05 1.96 13.71
C PRO A 118 14.28 3.18 14.22
N THR A 119 14.92 4.35 14.29
CA THR A 119 14.31 5.60 14.75
C THR A 119 13.51 6.34 13.68
N HIS A 120 13.32 5.74 12.49
CA HIS A 120 12.66 6.35 11.34
C HIS A 120 13.29 7.66 10.84
N SER A 121 14.51 7.98 11.30
CA SER A 121 15.27 9.17 10.86
C SER A 121 15.67 9.11 9.38
N TYR A 122 15.70 7.91 8.81
CA TYR A 122 15.78 7.65 7.39
C TYR A 122 14.87 6.49 6.99
N LEU A 123 14.12 6.68 5.92
CA LEU A 123 13.23 5.70 5.30
C LEU A 123 13.40 5.81 3.78
N LYS A 124 13.47 4.66 3.09
CA LYS A 124 13.63 4.61 1.65
C LYS A 124 12.71 3.56 1.05
N MET A 125 11.81 4.02 0.19
CA MET A 125 10.93 3.18 -0.63
C MET A 125 11.18 3.49 -2.10
N LEU A 126 11.11 2.46 -2.93
CA LEU A 126 11.03 2.59 -4.39
C LEU A 126 9.63 2.18 -4.81
N TYR A 127 8.91 3.06 -5.49
CA TYR A 127 7.67 2.75 -6.18
C TYR A 127 7.88 2.94 -7.68
N LYS A 128 7.59 1.91 -8.48
CA LYS A 128 7.69 1.98 -9.93
C LYS A 128 6.42 2.61 -10.49
N TYR A 129 6.41 3.94 -10.56
CA TYR A 129 5.26 4.69 -11.02
C TYR A 129 5.10 4.67 -12.55
N PRO A 130 4.00 4.11 -13.09
CA PRO A 130 3.78 4.05 -14.53
C PRO A 130 3.50 5.42 -15.15
N GLN A 131 4.11 5.68 -16.32
CA GLN A 131 3.88 6.91 -17.09
C GLN A 131 2.76 6.74 -18.14
N ALA A 132 2.35 5.51 -18.43
CA ALA A 132 1.18 5.19 -19.24
C ALA A 132 -0.05 4.94 -18.34
N GLU A 133 -1.24 4.86 -18.95
CA GLU A 133 -2.48 4.58 -18.21
C GLU A 133 -2.40 3.21 -17.53
N TYR A 134 -2.70 3.18 -16.24
CA TYR A 134 -2.65 1.98 -15.43
C TYR A 134 -3.78 1.00 -15.80
N PRO A 135 -3.48 -0.29 -16.07
CA PRO A 135 -4.42 -1.23 -16.68
C PRO A 135 -5.35 -1.91 -15.65
N TYR A 136 -6.06 -1.12 -14.82
CA TYR A 136 -6.93 -1.63 -13.74
C TYR A 136 -7.92 -2.71 -14.22
N GLY A 137 -8.66 -2.42 -15.31
CA GLY A 137 -9.66 -3.33 -15.87
C GLY A 137 -9.06 -4.63 -16.39
N ARG A 138 -7.97 -4.54 -17.17
CA ARG A 138 -7.29 -5.72 -17.73
C ARG A 138 -6.74 -6.64 -16.64
N LEU A 139 -6.19 -6.08 -15.55
CA LEU A 139 -5.72 -6.86 -14.41
C LEU A 139 -6.87 -7.64 -13.73
N LEU A 140 -8.03 -7.00 -13.54
CA LEU A 140 -9.21 -7.66 -12.98
C LEU A 140 -9.76 -8.75 -13.90
N GLU A 141 -9.96 -8.42 -15.18
CA GLU A 141 -10.57 -9.32 -16.16
C GLU A 141 -9.73 -10.58 -16.41
N GLU A 142 -8.42 -10.41 -16.61
CA GLU A 142 -7.53 -11.54 -16.87
C GLU A 142 -7.41 -12.47 -15.66
N ASN A 143 -7.27 -11.94 -14.45
CA ASN A 143 -7.14 -12.78 -13.26
C ASN A 143 -8.46 -13.50 -12.91
N ARG A 144 -9.63 -12.86 -13.11
CA ARG A 144 -10.93 -13.53 -12.97
C ARG A 144 -11.16 -14.64 -14.00
N ARG A 145 -10.62 -14.50 -15.20
CA ARG A 145 -10.74 -15.49 -16.29
C ARG A 145 -9.86 -16.73 -16.05
N ARG A 146 -8.74 -16.57 -15.35
CA ARG A 146 -7.78 -17.65 -15.10
C ARG A 146 -8.25 -18.53 -13.95
N GLY A 147 -8.05 -19.84 -14.09
CA GLY A 147 -8.30 -20.80 -13.02
C GLY A 147 -7.04 -21.08 -12.20
N ILE A 148 -7.18 -21.82 -11.10
CA ILE A 148 -6.09 -22.16 -10.18
C ILE A 148 -4.89 -22.87 -10.84
N GLY A 149 -5.10 -23.54 -11.97
CA GLY A 149 -4.03 -24.22 -12.73
C GLY A 149 -3.21 -23.33 -13.68
N GLN A 150 -3.52 -22.03 -13.74
CA GLN A 150 -2.81 -21.05 -14.57
C GLN A 150 -2.02 -20.08 -13.68
N PRO A 151 -0.90 -19.51 -14.16
CA PRO A 151 -0.21 -18.45 -13.44
C PRO A 151 -1.07 -17.18 -13.36
N GLU A 152 -0.85 -16.37 -12.33
CA GLU A 152 -1.44 -15.04 -12.21
C GLU A 152 -1.08 -14.16 -13.42
N PHE A 153 -1.95 -13.21 -13.76
CA PHE A 153 -1.62 -12.17 -14.73
C PHE A 153 -1.04 -10.98 -13.99
N GLU A 154 0.26 -10.74 -14.17
CA GLU A 154 1.00 -9.73 -13.44
C GLU A 154 1.02 -8.37 -14.13
N LEU A 155 1.31 -7.32 -13.37
CA LEU A 155 1.45 -5.96 -13.93
C LEU A 155 2.50 -5.93 -15.05
N VAL A 156 3.58 -6.69 -14.92
CA VAL A 156 4.64 -6.78 -15.93
C VAL A 156 4.15 -7.39 -17.24
N ASP A 157 3.20 -8.34 -17.19
CA ASP A 157 2.64 -9.01 -18.37
C ASP A 157 1.74 -8.07 -19.20
N SER A 158 1.36 -6.92 -18.63
CA SER A 158 0.54 -5.93 -19.33
C SER A 158 1.31 -5.13 -20.39
N GLY A 159 2.65 -5.14 -20.34
CA GLY A 159 3.50 -4.28 -21.17
C GLY A 159 3.60 -2.84 -20.66
N LEU A 160 3.12 -2.55 -19.44
CA LEU A 160 3.05 -1.18 -18.90
C LEU A 160 4.42 -0.49 -18.72
N PHE A 161 5.49 -1.26 -18.59
CA PHE A 161 6.85 -0.77 -18.36
C PHE A 161 7.78 -0.92 -19.58
N GLU A 162 7.25 -1.28 -20.75
CA GLU A 162 7.99 -1.38 -22.00
C GLU A 162 7.98 -0.08 -22.82
#